data_AF-A0A828NTK6-F1
#
_entry.id   AF-A0A828NTK6-F1
#
_cell.length_a   1.000
_cell.length_b   1.000
_cell.length_c   1.000
_cell.angle_alpha   90.00
_cell.angle_beta   90.00
_cell.angle_gamma   90.00
#
_symmetry.space_group_name_H-M   'P 1'
#
loop_
_entity.id
_entity.type
_entity.pdbx_description
1 polymer ?
#
loop_
_entity_poly.entity_id
_entity_poly.type
_entity_poly.pdbx_seq_one_letter_code
_entity_poly.pdbx_strand_id
1 'polypeptide(L)'
;MSEIKTLVTAEAVKDVIRSEDVRSVLKQKLRQNLEERLDAEVDAILDELLGAPAEPRPEAGDTTSENGKPQPESPVADATEPQPETVMML
;
A
#
# COMPACT_ATOMS: atom_id res chain seq x y z
N MET A 1 46.87 -29.72 32.50
CA MET A 1 45.60 -30.09 31.85
C MET A 1 45.53 -29.28 30.56
N SER A 2 45.76 -29.89 29.40
CA SER A 2 45.69 -29.16 28.12
C SER A 2 44.23 -29.11 27.67
N GLU A 3 43.67 -27.92 27.54
CA GLU A 3 42.36 -27.70 26.94
C GLU A 3 42.46 -28.01 25.44
N ILE A 4 42.00 -29.19 25.03
CA ILE A 4 41.88 -29.55 23.62
C ILE A 4 40.67 -28.81 23.07
N LYS A 5 40.91 -27.70 22.35
CA LYS A 5 39.88 -26.97 21.63
C LYS A 5 39.30 -27.89 20.56
N THR A 6 38.08 -28.36 20.77
CA THR A 6 37.41 -29.29 19.85
C THR A 6 37.17 -28.57 18.52
N LEU A 7 37.79 -29.05 17.45
CA LEU A 7 37.59 -28.49 16.12
C LEU A 7 36.19 -28.88 15.63
N VAL A 8 35.32 -27.88 15.47
CA VAL A 8 34.01 -28.07 14.86
C VAL A 8 34.21 -28.32 13.37
N THR A 9 33.74 -29.47 12.89
CA THR A 9 33.84 -29.85 11.48
C THR A 9 32.72 -29.17 10.67
N ALA A 10 32.96 -28.96 9.37
CA ALA A 10 31.94 -28.39 8.48
C ALA A 10 30.67 -29.23 8.42
N GLU A 11 30.78 -30.56 8.58
CA GLU A 11 29.62 -31.46 8.58
C GLU A 11 28.78 -31.29 9.84
N ALA A 12 29.41 -31.17 11.02
CA ALA A 12 28.70 -30.88 12.26
C ALA A 12 27.92 -29.55 12.19
N VAL A 13 28.45 -28.54 11.49
CA VAL A 13 27.74 -27.29 11.25
C VAL A 13 26.54 -27.49 10.35
N LYS A 14 26.66 -28.27 9.26
CA LYS A 14 25.54 -28.55 8.35
C LYS A 14 24.40 -29.28 9.06
N ASP A 15 24.72 -30.21 9.94
CA ASP A 15 23.71 -30.95 10.72
C ASP A 15 22.93 -30.02 11.64
N VAL A 16 23.62 -29.10 12.31
CA VAL A 16 22.96 -28.06 13.13
C VAL A 16 22.09 -27.14 12.26
N ILE A 17 22.56 -26.71 11.09
CA ILE A 17 21.75 -25.86 10.19
C ILE A 17 20.50 -26.58 9.69
N ARG A 18 20.55 -27.90 9.53
CA ARG A 18 19.41 -28.74 9.13
C ARG A 18 18.48 -29.10 10.29
N SER A 19 18.81 -28.72 11.52
CA SER A 19 17.97 -28.97 12.69
C SER A 19 16.59 -28.30 12.56
N GLU A 20 15.61 -28.86 13.26
CA GLU A 20 14.25 -28.33 13.27
C GLU A 20 14.21 -26.89 13.81
N ASP A 21 14.95 -26.61 14.88
CA ASP A 21 14.99 -25.29 15.52
C ASP A 21 15.47 -24.22 14.54
N VAL A 22 16.60 -24.47 13.87
CA VAL A 22 17.15 -23.54 12.86
C VAL A 22 16.18 -23.39 11.70
N ARG A 23 15.58 -24.49 11.23
CA ARG A 23 14.59 -24.46 10.15
C ARG A 23 13.33 -23.69 10.54
N SER A 24 12.88 -23.79 11.78
CA SER A 24 11.71 -23.08 12.31
C SER A 24 11.97 -21.57 12.35
N VAL A 25 13.11 -21.17 12.93
CA VAL A 25 13.55 -19.77 12.98
C VAL A 25 13.70 -19.20 11.57
N LEU A 26 14.33 -19.96 10.65
CA LEU A 26 14.52 -19.52 9.27
C LEU A 26 13.19 -19.31 8.55
N LYS A 27 12.23 -20.22 8.73
CA LYS A 27 10.87 -20.07 8.18
C LYS A 27 10.16 -18.85 8.75
N GLN A 28 10.26 -18.62 10.06
CA GLN A 28 9.64 -17.46 10.70
C GLN A 28 10.22 -16.15 10.15
N LYS A 29 11.54 -16.05 10.08
CA LYS A 29 12.22 -14.87 9.52
C LYS A 29 11.87 -14.65 8.05
N LEU A 30 11.76 -15.73 7.27
CA LEU A 30 11.35 -15.66 5.87
C LEU A 30 9.90 -15.13 5.74
N ARG A 31 8.96 -15.60 6.57
CA ARG A 31 7.59 -15.10 6.55
C ARG A 31 7.53 -13.61 6.86
N GLN A 32 8.18 -13.17 7.93
CA GLN A 32 8.23 -11.75 8.31
C GLN A 32 8.80 -10.89 7.17
N ASN A 33 9.90 -11.32 6.56
CA ASN A 33 10.48 -10.56 5.45
C ASN A 33 9.57 -10.51 4.22
N LEU A 34 8.82 -11.58 3.94
CA LEU A 34 7.88 -11.59 2.83
C LEU A 34 6.66 -10.71 3.13
N GLU A 35 6.14 -10.74 4.36
CA GLU A 35 5.03 -9.90 4.81
C GLU A 35 5.40 -8.42 4.65
N GLU A 36 6.54 -7.98 5.19
CA GLU A 36 7.02 -6.59 5.05
C GLU A 36 7.14 -6.14 3.59
N ARG A 37 7.59 -7.04 2.70
CA ARG A 37 7.74 -6.73 1.28
C ARG A 37 6.40 -6.71 0.55
N LEU A 38 5.48 -7.59 0.93
CA LEU A 38 4.14 -7.62 0.36
C LEU A 38 3.35 -6.38 0.76
N ASP A 39 3.44 -5.94 2.01
CA ASP A 39 2.79 -4.72 2.48
C ASP A 39 3.26 -3.51 1.66
N ALA A 40 4.58 -3.36 1.50
CA ALA A 40 5.15 -2.27 0.68
C ALA A 40 4.75 -2.36 -0.80
N GLU A 41 4.67 -3.55 -1.37
CA GLU A 41 4.25 -3.75 -2.76
C GLU A 41 2.75 -3.41 -2.94
N VAL A 42 1.92 -3.76 -1.95
CA VAL A 42 0.49 -3.40 -1.97
C VAL A 42 0.34 -1.89 -1.93
N ASP A 43 1.06 -1.19 -1.06
CA ASP A 43 1.04 0.27 -0.99
C ASP A 43 1.47 0.90 -2.32
N ALA A 44 2.56 0.39 -2.93
CA ALA A 44 3.02 0.87 -4.23
C ALA A 44 1.99 0.66 -5.36
N ILE A 45 1.31 -0.49 -5.38
CA ILE A 45 0.23 -0.77 -6.35
C ILE A 45 -0.95 0.16 -6.12
N LEU A 46 -1.32 0.42 -4.86
CA LEU A 46 -2.40 1.35 -4.54
C LEU A 46 -2.07 2.77 -4.98
N ASP A 47 -0.84 3.23 -4.76
CA ASP A 47 -0.37 4.54 -5.24
C ASP A 47 -0.40 4.62 -6.77
N GLU A 48 -0.02 3.55 -7.47
CA GLU A 48 -0.10 3.49 -8.94
C GLU A 48 -1.55 3.56 -9.44
N LEU A 49 -2.46 2.81 -8.81
CA LEU A 49 -3.86 2.72 -9.22
C LEU A 49 -4.66 3.98 -8.89
N LEU A 50 -4.39 4.60 -7.74
CA LEU A 50 -5.08 5.81 -7.29
C LEU A 50 -4.48 7.08 -7.92
N GLY A 51 -3.25 7.01 -8.42
CA GLY A 51 -2.49 8.17 -8.89
C GLY A 51 -2.01 9.03 -7.72
N ALA A 52 -1.13 9.99 -8.01
CA ALA A 52 -0.62 10.89 -6.99
C ALA A 52 -1.79 11.65 -6.33
N PRO A 53 -1.86 11.69 -4.98
CA PRO A 53 -2.87 12.49 -4.31
C PRO A 53 -2.75 13.93 -4.80
N ALA A 54 -3.87 14.48 -5.28
CA ALA A 54 -3.91 15.86 -5.75
C ALA A 54 -3.37 16.77 -4.64
N GLU A 55 -2.37 17.59 -4.95
CA GLU A 55 -1.86 18.57 -3.99
C GLU A 55 -3.03 19.35 -3.41
N PRO A 56 -3.09 19.56 -2.08
CA PRO A 56 -4.15 20.33 -1.46
C PRO A 56 -4.15 21.70 -2.12
N ARG A 57 -5.19 21.96 -2.92
CA ARG A 57 -5.39 23.24 -3.59
C ARG A 57 -5.43 24.29 -2.47
N PRO A 58 -4.66 25.38 -2.55
CA PRO A 58 -4.77 26.44 -1.55
C PRO A 58 -6.23 26.86 -1.49
N GLU A 59 -6.82 26.71 -0.30
CA GLU A 59 -8.17 27.19 0.02
C GLU A 59 -8.27 28.60 -0.54
N ALA A 60 -9.06 28.77 -1.60
CA ALA A 60 -9.22 30.07 -2.23
C ALA A 60 -9.86 30.97 -1.17
N GLY A 61 -9.02 31.81 -0.56
CA GLY A 61 -9.43 32.76 0.44
C GLY A 61 -10.60 33.56 -0.12
N ASP A 62 -11.73 33.43 0.57
CA ASP A 62 -12.91 34.25 0.41
C ASP A 62 -12.50 35.73 0.43
N THR A 63 -12.32 36.29 -0.76
CA THR A 63 -12.08 37.73 -0.94
C THR A 63 -13.14 38.24 -1.89
N THR A 64 -14.27 38.58 -1.28
CA THR A 64 -15.17 39.62 -1.77
C THR A 64 -14.33 40.81 -2.24
N SER A 65 -14.19 40.97 -3.56
CA SER A 65 -13.76 42.24 -4.17
C SER A 65 -14.25 42.28 -5.62
N GLU A 66 -15.46 42.79 -5.76
CA GLU A 66 -15.81 43.88 -6.67
C GLU A 66 -14.75 44.24 -7.74
N ASN A 67 -14.84 43.63 -8.93
CA ASN A 67 -14.74 44.37 -10.19
C ASN A 67 -15.12 43.50 -11.39
N GLY A 68 -15.97 44.05 -12.26
CA GLY A 68 -16.72 43.30 -13.26
C GLY A 68 -15.91 42.70 -14.41
N LYS A 69 -16.23 41.45 -14.76
CA LYS A 69 -16.18 40.89 -16.13
C LYS A 69 -17.08 39.63 -16.19
N PRO A 70 -17.95 39.47 -17.20
CA PRO A 70 -18.87 38.33 -17.26
C PRO A 70 -18.11 37.00 -17.45
N GLN A 71 -18.52 35.98 -16.69
CA GLN A 71 -18.12 34.58 -16.81
C GLN A 71 -18.39 34.05 -18.23
N PRO A 72 -17.51 33.25 -18.85
CA PRO A 72 -17.89 32.50 -20.04
C PRO A 72 -18.85 31.37 -19.62
N GLU A 73 -19.97 31.27 -20.33
CA GLU A 73 -21.01 30.26 -20.08
C GLU A 73 -20.39 28.84 -20.15
N SER A 74 -20.62 28.04 -19.11
CA SER A 74 -20.30 26.61 -19.15
C SER A 74 -21.22 25.92 -20.16
N PRO A 75 -20.71 25.04 -21.04
CA PRO A 75 -21.56 24.23 -21.87
C PRO A 75 -22.34 23.29 -20.94
N VAL A 76 -23.66 23.31 -21.05
CA VAL A 76 -24.55 22.34 -20.42
C VAL A 76 -24.18 20.98 -20.99
N ALA A 77 -23.42 20.19 -20.23
CA ALA A 77 -23.20 18.79 -20.52
C ALA A 77 -24.49 18.06 -20.17
N ASP A 78 -25.26 17.78 -21.22
CA ASP A 78 -26.32 16.79 -21.25
C ASP A 78 -25.80 15.46 -20.67
N ALA A 79 -26.29 15.10 -19.49
CA ALA A 79 -26.15 13.78 -18.91
C ALA A 79 -27.48 13.42 -18.27
N THR A 80 -28.32 12.76 -19.06
CA THR A 80 -29.51 12.05 -18.59
C THR A 80 -29.09 11.04 -17.51
N GLU A 81 -29.33 11.35 -16.23
CA GLU A 81 -29.42 10.34 -15.18
C GLU A 81 -30.82 9.70 -15.23
N PRO A 82 -30.95 8.36 -15.30
CA PRO A 82 -32.26 7.73 -15.22
C PRO A 82 -32.78 7.81 -13.78
N GLN A 83 -33.96 8.37 -13.61
CA GLN A 83 -34.74 8.30 -12.36
C GLN A 83 -35.06 6.83 -12.05
N PRO A 84 -34.87 6.33 -10.80
CA PRO A 84 -35.41 5.03 -10.44
C PRO A 84 -36.93 5.15 -10.30
N GLU A 85 -37.68 4.65 -11.27
CA GLU A 85 -39.13 4.51 -11.13
C GLU A 85 -39.42 3.52 -9.99
N THR A 86 -39.85 4.06 -8.86
CA THR A 86 -40.51 3.31 -7.81
C THR A 86 -41.83 2.78 -8.38
N VAL A 87 -41.84 1.53 -8.85
CA VAL A 87 -43.09 0.82 -9.11
C VAL A 87 -43.62 0.30 -7.78
N MET A 88 -44.54 1.07 -7.20
CA MET A 88 -45.50 0.58 -6.22
C MET A 88 -46.56 -0.28 -6.91
N MET A 89 -46.96 -1.36 -6.21
CA MET A 89 -48.21 -2.14 -6.35
C MET A 89 -48.29 -3.11 -7.55
N LEU A 90 -48.85 -4.32 -7.43
CA LEU A 90 -49.71 -4.96 -6.41
C LEU A 90 -49.61 -6.48 -6.57
#